data_AF-A0A6P1CWQ7-F1
#
_entry.id   AF-A0A6P1CWQ7-F1
#
_cell.length_a   1.000
_cell.length_b   1.000
_cell.length_c   1.000
_cell.angle_alpha   90.00
_cell.angle_beta   90.00
_cell.angle_gamma   90.00
#
_symmetry.space_group_name_H-M   'P 1'
#
loop_
_entity.id
_entity.type
_entity.pdbx_description
1 polymer ?
#
loop_
_entity_poly.entity_id
_entity_poly.type
_entity_poly.pdbx_seq_one_letter_code
_entity_poly.pdbx_strand_id
1 'polypeptide(L)' 'QLTPLEFDLLARLARRPRAVLARERLLEEVWDWADAAGSRAVDSHIKALRRKLGADLIRTVHGVGYALEAR' A
#
# COMPACT_ATOMS: atom_id res chain seq x y z
N GLN A 1 12.26 -7.87 8.43
CA GLN A 1 11.29 -8.84 7.86
C GLN A 1 9.94 -8.16 7.66
N LEU A 2 9.18 -8.61 6.65
CA LEU A 2 7.81 -8.16 6.37
C LEU A 2 6.81 -9.19 6.89
N THR A 3 5.64 -8.74 7.32
CA THR A 3 4.49 -9.63 7.55
C THR A 3 3.90 -10.09 6.22
N PRO A 4 3.07 -11.15 6.17
CA PRO A 4 2.39 -11.56 4.94
C PRO A 4 1.61 -10.42 4.28
N LEU A 5 0.82 -9.67 5.07
CA LEU A 5 0.05 -8.52 4.55
C LEU A 5 0.92 -7.38 4.03
N GLU A 6 2.04 -7.07 4.70
CA GLU A 6 2.99 -6.06 4.22
C GLU A 6 3.64 -6.50 2.90
N PHE A 7 3.98 -7.79 2.78
CA PHE A 7 4.53 -8.35 1.56
C PHE A 7 3.51 -8.30 0.42
N ASP A 8 2.28 -8.72 0.66
CA ASP A 8 1.21 -8.70 -0.35
C ASP A 8 0.91 -7.28 -0.82
N LEU A 9 0.79 -6.32 0.12
CA LEU A 9 0.59 -4.92 -0.20
C LEU A 9 1.74 -4.35 -1.05
N LEU A 10 2.98 -4.66 -0.69
CA LEU A 10 4.15 -4.26 -1.47
C LEU A 10 4.13 -4.89 -2.87
N ALA A 11 3.78 -6.18 -2.96
CA ALA A 11 3.70 -6.91 -4.23
C ALA A 11 2.63 -6.31 -5.16
N ARG A 12 1.47 -5.87 -4.62
CA ARG A 12 0.44 -5.18 -5.42
C ARG A 12 0.96 -3.88 -6.03
N LEU A 13 1.62 -3.05 -5.23
CA LEU A 13 2.21 -1.81 -5.70
C LEU A 13 3.36 -2.06 -6.70
N ALA A 14 4.16 -3.11 -6.48
CA ALA A 14 5.29 -3.47 -7.33
C ALA A 14 4.89 -4.06 -8.70
N ARG A 15 3.67 -4.60 -8.85
CA ARG A 15 3.18 -5.08 -10.16
C ARG A 15 3.14 -3.98 -11.22
N ARG A 16 2.89 -2.74 -10.82
CA ARG A 16 2.88 -1.57 -11.70
C ARG A 16 3.55 -0.38 -10.99
N PRO A 17 4.90 -0.33 -10.97
CA PRO A 17 5.60 0.78 -10.35
C PRO A 17 5.17 2.12 -10.96
N ARG A 18 5.17 3.17 -10.14
CA ARG A 18 4.70 4.54 -10.42
C ARG A 18 3.19 4.67 -10.66
N ALA A 19 2.45 3.59 -10.88
CA ALA A 19 0.99 3.63 -10.97
C ALA A 19 0.37 3.80 -9.58
N VAL A 20 -0.66 4.65 -9.50
CA VAL A 20 -1.39 4.88 -8.26
C VAL A 20 -2.46 3.81 -8.11
N LEU A 21 -2.41 3.06 -7.02
CA LEU A 21 -3.49 2.16 -6.60
C LEU A 21 -4.34 2.86 -5.53
N ALA A 22 -5.65 2.85 -5.74
CA ALA A 22 -6.62 3.42 -4.81
C ALA A 22 -6.63 2.64 -3.49
N ARG A 23 -6.96 3.33 -2.39
CA ARG A 23 -7.00 2.70 -1.05
C ARG A 23 -8.01 1.56 -0.99
N GLU A 24 -9.18 1.79 -1.55
CA GLU A 24 -10.29 0.85 -1.64
C GLU A 24 -9.84 -0.39 -2.41
N ARG A 25 -9.11 -0.18 -3.52
CA ARG A 25 -8.59 -1.28 -4.32
C ARG A 25 -7.52 -2.11 -3.60
N LEU A 26 -6.62 -1.44 -2.88
CA LEU A 26 -5.60 -2.12 -2.07
C LEU A 26 -6.24 -2.90 -0.92
N LEU A 27 -7.32 -2.37 -0.35
CA LEU A 27 -8.07 -3.03 0.70
C LEU A 27 -8.75 -4.31 0.18
N GLU A 28 -9.47 -4.20 -0.94
CA GLU A 28 -10.10 -5.35 -1.61
C GLU A 28 -9.08 -6.44 -1.95
N GLU A 29 -7.95 -6.08 -2.59
CA GLU A 29 -7.00 -7.07 -3.12
C GLU A 29 -6.15 -7.78 -2.05
N VAL A 30 -6.03 -7.21 -0.85
CA VAL A 30 -5.14 -7.73 0.21
C VAL A 30 -5.94 -8.23 1.42
N TRP A 31 -7.10 -7.63 1.72
CA TRP A 31 -7.93 -7.98 2.87
C TRP A 31 -9.30 -8.56 2.50
N ASP A 32 -9.65 -8.66 1.21
CA ASP A 32 -10.94 -9.19 0.73
C ASP A 32 -12.17 -8.49 1.36
N TRP A 33 -12.02 -7.20 1.69
CA TRP A 33 -13.05 -6.40 2.36
C TRP A 33 -13.09 -4.99 1.76
N ALA A 34 -14.28 -4.40 1.60
CA ALA A 34 -14.48 -3.07 1.01
C ALA A 34 -15.10 -2.02 1.96
N ASP A 35 -15.09 -2.22 3.29
CA ASP A 35 -15.65 -1.21 4.21
C ASP A 35 -14.67 -0.07 4.50
N ALA A 36 -15.21 1.15 4.65
CA ALA A 36 -14.44 2.37 4.93
C ALA A 36 -13.54 2.27 6.19
N ALA A 37 -13.89 1.41 7.14
CA ALA A 37 -13.06 1.11 8.32
C ALA A 37 -11.70 0.49 7.95
N GLY A 38 -11.63 -0.24 6.84
CA GLY A 38 -10.41 -0.90 6.36
C GLY A 38 -9.39 0.05 5.71
N SER A 39 -9.77 1.26 5.29
CA SER A 39 -8.83 2.25 4.74
C SER A 39 -7.67 2.57 5.72
N ARG A 40 -7.95 2.55 7.03
CA ARG A 40 -6.94 2.71 8.09
C ARG A 40 -5.96 1.54 8.20
N ALA A 41 -6.38 0.34 7.78
CA ALA A 41 -5.50 -0.83 7.73
C ALA A 41 -4.43 -0.62 6.65
N VAL A 42 -4.81 -0.18 5.45
CA VAL A 42 -3.87 0.16 4.37
C VAL A 42 -2.85 1.18 4.88
N ASP A 43 -3.29 2.28 5.48
CA ASP A 43 -2.40 3.34 5.97
C ASP A 43 -1.38 2.85 7.00
N SER A 44 -1.85 2.01 7.93
CA SER A 44 -1.00 1.44 8.98
C SER A 44 0.09 0.56 8.39
N HIS A 45 -0.24 -0.25 7.37
CA HIS A 45 0.70 -1.12 6.68
C HIS A 45 1.66 -0.33 5.79
N ILE A 46 1.21 0.73 5.11
CA ILE A 46 2.09 1.64 4.37
C ILE A 46 3.08 2.34 5.31
N LYS A 47 2.61 2.79 6.48
CA LYS A 47 3.48 3.39 7.51
C LYS A 47 4.51 2.38 8.03
N ALA A 48 4.14 1.12 8.18
CA ALA A 48 5.09 0.05 8.55
C ALA A 48 6.11 -0.22 7.44
N LEU A 49 5.67 -0.34 6.18
CA LEU A 49 6.54 -0.53 5.02
C LEU A 49 7.57 0.60 4.88
N ARG A 50 7.14 1.86 4.96
CA ARG A 50 8.05 3.03 4.90
C ARG A 50 9.11 3.01 6.00
N ARG A 51 8.75 2.59 7.22
CA ARG A 51 9.70 2.44 8.33
C ARG A 51 10.71 1.32 8.08
N LYS A 52 10.31 0.25 7.40
CA LYS A 52 11.15 -0.93 7.14
C LYS A 52 12.02 -0.81 5.90
N LEU A 53 11.55 -0.12 4.86
CA LEU A 53 12.14 -0.13 3.52
C LEU A 53 12.67 1.25 3.07
N GLY A 54 12.34 2.31 3.81
CA GLY A 54 12.63 3.70 3.45
C GLY A 54 11.36 4.47 3.09
N ALA A 55 11.32 5.74 3.52
CA ALA A 55 10.13 6.58 3.37
C ALA A 55 9.78 6.89 1.91
N ASP A 56 10.80 6.98 1.05
CA ASP A 56 10.68 7.41 -0.34
C ASP A 56 10.24 6.29 -1.28
N LEU A 57 10.25 5.03 -0.84
CA LEU A 57 9.91 3.89 -1.67
C LEU A 57 8.42 3.88 -2.07
N ILE A 58 7.55 4.41 -1.21
CA ILE A 58 6.11 4.45 -1.44
C ILE A 58 5.64 5.89 -1.33
N ARG A 59 5.06 6.43 -2.41
CA ARG A 59 4.50 7.79 -2.45
C ARG A 59 3.02 7.80 -2.09
N THR A 60 2.61 8.82 -1.33
CA THR A 60 1.19 9.10 -1.10
C THR A 60 0.67 9.98 -2.22
N VAL A 61 -0.47 9.60 -2.81
CA VAL A 61 -1.27 10.48 -3.66
C VAL A 61 -2.50 10.87 -2.87
N HIS A 62 -2.50 12.10 -2.35
CA HIS A 62 -3.53 12.56 -1.41
C HIS A 62 -4.92 12.46 -2.04
N GLY A 63 -5.88 11.93 -1.27
CA GLY A 63 -7.25 11.66 -1.75
C GLY A 63 -7.40 10.50 -2.73
N VAL A 64 -6.32 9.82 -3.14
CA VAL A 64 -6.37 8.72 -4.11
C VAL A 64 -5.82 7.42 -3.51
N GLY A 65 -4.56 7.39 -3.11
CA GLY A 65 -3.94 6.17 -2.61
C GLY A 65 -2.41 6.19 -2.66
N TYR A 66 -1.82 5.11 -3.16
CA TYR A 66 -0.39 4.84 -3.03
C TYR A 66 0.24 4.35 -4.32
N ALA A 67 1.51 4.69 -4.52
CA ALA A 67 2.32 4.19 -5.64
C ALA A 67 3.70 3.76 -5.13
N LEU A 68 4.27 2.72 -5.73
CA LEU A 68 5.68 2.38 -5.52
C LEU A 68 6.54 3.28 -6.42
N GLU A 69 7.60 3.87 -5.88
CA GLU A 69 8.59 4.56 -6.69
C GLU A 69 9.51 3.53 -7.36
N ALA A 70 9.82 3.74 -8.63
CA ALA A 70 10.81 2.95 -9.36
C ALA A 70 12.14 3.71 -9.31
N ARG A 71 13.17 3.05 -8.79
CA ARG A 71 14.55 3.53 -8.89
C ARG A 71 15.01 3.57 -10.34
#